data_AF-A0A131XES9-F1
#
_entry.id   AF-A0A131XES9-F1
#
_cell.length_a   1.000
_cell.length_b   1.000
_cell.length_c   1.000
_cell.angle_alpha   90.00
_cell.angle_beta   90.00
_cell.angle_gamma   90.00
#
_symmetry.space_group_name_H-M   'P 1'
#
loop_
_entity.id
_entity.type
_entity.pdbx_description
1 polymer ?
#
loop_
_entity_poly.entity_id
_entity_poly.type
_entity_poly.pdbx_seq_one_letter_code
_entity_poly.pdbx_strand_id
1 'polypeptide(L)'
;MAGSFDPYDKNSWFFGPMSRQEASDLLMAENEVGVFLVRNSTTISGDLVLCVREENKVSHYIVNRVTQLEQTRFRIGDQMFPDIPSLLNFYKLHYLDTTPLVRPAAKKVEKVKAKYDFDGSGDADDLPFRKGEVLTVISKDEDQWWTARNTLGHTGSIPVPYVEKIDDAQLPNDGHGWNGPASPPPMGSPPVAPPAARNAPGDPIKYNTPSNVQRKLPARARVKQARVPNAYDKTALKLEIGDIITVTKTNINGQWEGELKGRVGHFPFTHVEFIDSENPDDDES
;
A
#
# COMPACT_ATOMS: atom_id res chain seq x y z
N MET A 1 -11.44 5.05 -30.17
CA MET A 1 -10.06 4.80 -29.70
C MET A 1 -10.14 3.69 -28.67
N ALA A 2 -9.37 2.61 -28.80
CA ALA A 2 -9.40 1.51 -27.84
C ALA A 2 -8.69 1.95 -26.55
N GLY A 3 -9.31 1.71 -25.39
CA GLY A 3 -8.80 2.20 -24.11
C GLY A 3 -7.40 1.68 -23.79
N SER A 4 -6.43 2.60 -23.70
CA SER A 4 -4.99 2.33 -23.60
C SER A 4 -4.52 2.07 -22.16
N PHE A 5 -5.29 1.33 -21.38
CA PHE A 5 -4.97 1.05 -19.98
C PHE A 5 -4.85 -0.44 -19.68
N ASP A 6 -4.01 -0.79 -18.71
CA ASP A 6 -3.87 -2.15 -18.22
C ASP A 6 -4.91 -2.42 -17.11
N PRO A 7 -5.89 -3.30 -17.35
CA PRO A 7 -6.90 -3.63 -16.35
C PRO A 7 -6.31 -4.43 -15.17
N TYR A 8 -5.13 -5.05 -15.30
CA TYR A 8 -4.48 -5.81 -14.22
C TYR A 8 -3.67 -4.93 -13.28
N ASP A 9 -3.27 -3.72 -13.71
CA ASP A 9 -2.62 -2.75 -12.83
C ASP A 9 -3.64 -2.07 -11.91
N LYS A 10 -4.00 -2.76 -10.81
CA LYS A 10 -4.92 -2.26 -9.79
C LYS A 10 -4.53 -0.86 -9.31
N ASN A 11 -3.25 -0.52 -9.25
CA ASN A 11 -2.78 0.76 -8.76
C ASN A 11 -3.14 1.93 -9.70
N SER A 12 -3.38 1.67 -10.99
CA SER A 12 -3.78 2.71 -11.95
C SER A 12 -5.23 3.16 -11.78
N TRP A 13 -6.16 2.22 -11.57
CA TRP A 13 -7.60 2.48 -11.64
C TRP A 13 -8.31 2.41 -10.28
N PHE A 14 -7.72 1.76 -9.27
CA PHE A 14 -8.32 1.62 -7.95
C PHE A 14 -7.91 2.75 -7.00
N PHE A 15 -8.90 3.50 -6.52
CA PHE A 15 -8.72 4.66 -5.64
C PHE A 15 -9.03 4.37 -4.18
N GLY A 16 -9.47 3.15 -3.85
CA GLY A 16 -9.71 2.75 -2.46
C GLY A 16 -10.87 3.51 -1.81
N PRO A 17 -10.77 3.88 -0.51
CA PRO A 17 -11.81 4.66 0.16
C PRO A 17 -11.84 6.07 -0.43
N MET A 18 -12.90 6.37 -1.17
CA MET A 18 -13.14 7.68 -1.78
C MET A 18 -14.65 7.96 -1.74
N SER A 19 -15.02 9.19 -1.39
CA SER A 19 -16.43 9.58 -1.37
C SER A 19 -17.01 9.74 -2.79
N ARG A 20 -18.34 9.69 -2.89
CA ARG A 20 -19.04 9.94 -4.15
C ARG A 20 -18.74 11.33 -4.71
N GLN A 21 -18.64 12.32 -3.82
CA GLN A 21 -18.44 13.72 -4.19
C GLN A 21 -17.02 13.93 -4.75
N GLU A 22 -15.99 13.41 -4.07
CA GLU A 22 -14.60 13.49 -4.54
C GLU A 22 -14.40 12.81 -5.89
N ALA A 23 -14.98 11.62 -6.07
CA ALA A 23 -14.93 10.91 -7.35
C ALA A 23 -15.60 11.72 -8.47
N SER A 24 -16.70 12.39 -8.17
CA SER A 24 -17.42 13.22 -9.14
C SER A 24 -16.64 14.48 -9.49
N ASP A 25 -16.06 15.17 -8.50
CA ASP A 25 -15.23 16.36 -8.72
C ASP A 25 -13.99 16.03 -9.56
N LEU A 26 -13.29 14.95 -9.21
CA LEU A 26 -12.10 14.51 -9.92
C LEU A 26 -12.39 14.19 -11.39
N LEU A 27 -13.46 13.43 -11.67
CA LEU A 27 -13.82 13.06 -13.02
C LEU A 27 -14.43 14.22 -13.82
N MET A 28 -15.16 15.15 -13.17
CA MET A 28 -15.68 16.35 -13.84
C MET A 28 -14.56 17.32 -14.27
N ALA A 29 -13.42 17.33 -13.55
CA ALA A 29 -12.25 18.09 -13.94
C ALA A 29 -11.54 17.54 -15.19
N GLU A 30 -11.82 16.30 -15.59
CA GLU A 30 -11.28 15.71 -16.81
C GLU A 30 -12.05 16.21 -18.04
N ASN A 31 -11.31 16.61 -19.08
CA ASN A 31 -11.89 17.10 -20.34
C ASN A 31 -12.34 15.96 -21.28
N GLU A 32 -11.94 14.72 -20.98
CA GLU A 32 -12.17 13.56 -21.83
C GLU A 32 -13.27 12.66 -21.25
N VAL A 33 -14.23 12.26 -22.10
CA VAL A 33 -15.26 11.29 -21.72
C VAL A 33 -14.72 9.86 -21.76
N GLY A 34 -15.30 8.97 -20.97
CA GLY A 34 -14.82 7.60 -20.81
C GLY A 34 -13.62 7.47 -19.85
N VAL A 35 -13.17 8.58 -19.24
CA VAL A 35 -12.23 8.53 -18.11
C VAL A 35 -12.94 7.95 -16.89
N PHE A 36 -12.30 7.02 -16.17
CA PHE A 36 -12.97 6.29 -15.09
C PHE A 36 -12.08 6.05 -13.88
N LEU A 37 -12.70 5.70 -12.74
CA LEU A 37 -12.01 5.19 -11.57
C LEU A 37 -12.88 4.17 -10.84
N VAL A 38 -12.26 3.29 -10.06
CA VAL A 38 -12.97 2.35 -9.17
C VAL A 38 -12.65 2.71 -7.73
N ARG A 39 -13.70 2.87 -6.92
CA ARG A 39 -13.60 3.16 -5.48
C ARG A 39 -14.33 2.11 -4.66
N ASN A 40 -14.03 2.07 -3.36
CA ASN A 40 -14.81 1.31 -2.39
C ASN A 40 -16.22 1.91 -2.28
N SER A 41 -17.22 1.05 -2.15
CA SER A 41 -18.56 1.47 -1.79
C SER A 41 -18.58 2.01 -0.36
N THR A 42 -19.12 3.20 -0.18
CA THR A 42 -19.29 3.85 1.14
C THR A 42 -20.52 3.35 1.88
N THR A 43 -21.46 2.73 1.16
CA THR A 43 -22.73 2.25 1.70
C THR A 43 -22.74 0.75 2.00
N ILE A 44 -21.94 -0.04 1.28
CA ILE A 44 -21.89 -1.49 1.45
C ILE A 44 -20.43 -1.94 1.53
N SER A 45 -20.04 -2.45 2.70
CA SER A 45 -18.69 -2.96 2.93
C SER A 45 -18.41 -4.17 2.03
N GLY A 46 -17.37 -4.07 1.21
CA GLY A 46 -16.94 -5.15 0.31
C GLY A 46 -17.40 -5.00 -1.14
N ASP A 47 -18.32 -4.08 -1.43
CA ASP A 47 -18.70 -3.72 -2.80
C ASP A 47 -17.84 -2.59 -3.36
N LEU A 48 -17.82 -2.51 -4.69
CA LEU A 48 -17.06 -1.51 -5.43
C LEU A 48 -18.01 -0.61 -6.22
N VAL A 49 -17.55 0.59 -6.56
CA VAL A 49 -18.27 1.52 -7.43
C VAL A 49 -17.36 1.94 -8.58
N LEU A 50 -17.76 1.63 -9.80
CA LEU A 50 -17.13 2.12 -11.02
C LEU A 50 -17.72 3.50 -11.34
N CYS A 51 -16.87 4.52 -11.30
CA CYS A 51 -17.24 5.90 -11.61
C CYS A 51 -16.71 6.24 -13.00
N VAL A 52 -17.55 6.77 -13.89
CA VAL A 52 -17.18 7.07 -15.29
C VAL A 52 -17.60 8.50 -15.65
N ARG A 53 -16.70 9.24 -16.27
CA ARG A 53 -16.96 10.55 -16.86
C ARG A 53 -17.76 10.36 -18.16
N GLU A 54 -19.03 10.72 -18.10
CA GLU A 54 -19.90 10.87 -19.28
C GLU A 54 -19.93 12.34 -19.72
N GLU A 55 -20.62 12.68 -20.81
CA GLU A 55 -20.57 14.04 -21.41
C GLU A 55 -20.86 15.17 -20.41
N ASN A 56 -21.96 15.09 -19.66
CA ASN A 56 -22.41 16.16 -18.75
C ASN A 56 -22.54 15.73 -17.29
N LYS A 57 -22.11 14.51 -16.96
CA LYS A 57 -22.26 13.94 -15.63
C LYS A 57 -21.16 12.92 -15.34
N VAL A 58 -21.11 12.50 -14.09
CA VAL A 58 -20.37 11.30 -13.68
C VAL A 58 -21.38 10.22 -13.34
N SER A 59 -21.30 9.10 -14.05
CA SER A 59 -22.12 7.92 -13.77
C SER A 59 -21.44 7.04 -12.72
N HIS A 60 -22.23 6.53 -11.77
CA HIS A 60 -21.75 5.68 -10.68
C HIS A 60 -22.43 4.32 -10.79
N TYR A 61 -21.66 3.30 -11.21
CA TYR A 61 -22.16 1.93 -11.37
C TYR A 61 -21.73 1.09 -10.18
N ILE A 62 -22.71 0.49 -9.50
CA ILE A 62 -22.45 -0.40 -8.38
C ILE A 62 -21.96 -1.74 -8.93
N VAL A 63 -20.81 -2.18 -8.42
CA VAL A 63 -20.21 -3.47 -8.71
C VAL A 63 -20.30 -4.33 -7.45
N ASN A 64 -21.30 -5.21 -7.44
CA ASN A 64 -21.57 -6.07 -6.30
C ASN A 64 -20.66 -7.30 -6.32
N ARG A 65 -20.14 -7.67 -5.15
CA ARG A 65 -19.41 -8.93 -4.98
C ARG A 65 -20.40 -10.06 -4.68
N VAL A 66 -20.57 -10.99 -5.63
CA VAL A 66 -21.45 -12.15 -5.47
C VAL A 66 -20.59 -13.40 -5.25
N THR A 67 -20.74 -14.03 -4.09
CA THR A 67 -20.06 -15.30 -3.79
C THR A 67 -21.03 -16.45 -4.05
N GLN A 68 -20.74 -17.31 -5.03
CA GLN A 68 -21.60 -18.44 -5.40
C GLN A 68 -20.73 -19.70 -5.55
N LEU A 69 -21.08 -20.79 -4.85
CA LEU A 69 -20.37 -22.09 -4.92
C LEU A 69 -18.84 -21.96 -4.79
N GLU A 70 -18.37 -21.21 -3.78
CA GLU A 70 -16.95 -20.91 -3.52
C GLU A 70 -16.21 -20.07 -4.58
N GLN A 71 -16.90 -19.59 -5.62
CA GLN A 71 -16.34 -18.62 -6.57
C GLN A 71 -16.84 -17.21 -6.27
N THR A 72 -15.92 -16.25 -6.14
CA THR A 72 -16.26 -14.82 -6.12
C THR A 72 -16.45 -14.35 -7.56
N ARG A 73 -17.57 -13.68 -7.84
CA ARG A 73 -17.86 -13.00 -9.11
C ARG A 73 -18.28 -11.56 -8.85
N PHE A 74 -18.16 -10.72 -9.86
CA PHE A 74 -18.50 -9.30 -9.80
C PHE A 74 -19.67 -9.01 -10.74
N ARG A 75 -20.74 -8.43 -10.20
CA ARG A 75 -21.94 -8.08 -10.95
C ARG A 75 -22.07 -6.57 -11.10
N ILE A 76 -22.29 -6.09 -12.32
CA ILE A 76 -22.58 -4.70 -12.64
C ILE A 76 -23.81 -4.66 -13.55
N GLY A 77 -24.88 -4.00 -13.09
CA GLY A 77 -26.20 -4.09 -13.74
C GLY A 77 -26.64 -5.56 -13.88
N ASP A 78 -26.85 -6.01 -15.12
CA ASP A 78 -27.22 -7.39 -15.45
C ASP A 78 -26.06 -8.26 -15.95
N GLN A 79 -24.84 -7.72 -15.98
CA GLN A 79 -23.65 -8.45 -16.41
C GLN A 79 -22.89 -9.03 -15.22
N MET A 80 -22.31 -10.22 -15.40
CA MET A 80 -21.50 -10.91 -14.40
C MET A 80 -20.12 -11.24 -14.96
N PHE A 81 -19.10 -10.93 -14.17
CA PHE A 81 -17.69 -11.11 -14.53
C PHE A 81 -16.97 -11.95 -13.47
N PRO A 82 -15.92 -12.70 -13.87
CA PRO A 82 -15.11 -13.48 -12.92
C PRO A 82 -14.28 -12.57 -12.00
N ASP A 83 -13.80 -11.44 -12.52
CA ASP A 83 -12.94 -10.50 -11.82
C ASP A 83 -13.12 -9.07 -12.36
N ILE A 84 -12.60 -8.08 -11.61
CA ILE A 84 -12.66 -6.67 -12.00
C ILE A 84 -11.88 -6.39 -13.30
N PRO A 85 -10.66 -6.91 -13.52
CA PRO A 85 -9.96 -6.72 -14.78
C PRO A 85 -10.78 -7.14 -16.01
N SER A 86 -11.48 -8.28 -15.94
CA SER A 86 -12.36 -8.79 -16.99
C SER A 86 -13.54 -7.87 -17.25
N LEU A 87 -14.16 -7.33 -16.19
CA LEU A 87 -15.21 -6.30 -16.28
C LEU A 87 -14.69 -5.05 -16.99
N LEU A 88 -13.55 -4.51 -16.55
CA LEU A 88 -12.96 -3.31 -17.15
C LEU A 88 -12.59 -3.55 -18.61
N ASN A 89 -12.03 -4.71 -18.94
CA ASN A 89 -11.66 -5.06 -20.30
C ASN A 89 -12.89 -5.18 -21.23
N PHE A 90 -14.00 -5.72 -20.73
CA PHE A 90 -15.26 -5.79 -21.47
C PHE A 90 -15.78 -4.39 -21.82
N TYR A 91 -15.83 -3.49 -20.84
CA TYR A 91 -16.33 -2.12 -21.05
C TYR A 91 -15.34 -1.19 -21.78
N LYS A 92 -14.16 -1.66 -22.22
CA LYS A 92 -13.33 -0.93 -23.19
C LYS A 92 -14.00 -0.77 -24.55
N LEU A 93 -14.85 -1.73 -24.92
CA LEU A 93 -15.54 -1.78 -26.21
C LEU A 93 -17.06 -1.77 -26.08
N HIS A 94 -17.59 -1.99 -24.87
CA HIS A 94 -19.02 -1.94 -24.58
C HIS A 94 -19.37 -0.66 -23.84
N TYR A 95 -20.49 -0.06 -24.23
CA TYR A 95 -20.98 1.18 -23.65
C TYR A 95 -21.67 0.88 -22.32
N LEU A 96 -21.39 1.70 -21.30
CA LEU A 96 -22.08 1.61 -20.00
C LEU A 96 -23.41 2.37 -20.03
N ASP A 97 -23.35 3.67 -20.29
CA ASP A 97 -24.52 4.50 -20.59
C ASP A 97 -24.33 5.13 -21.97
N THR A 98 -23.42 6.11 -22.08
CA THR A 98 -23.15 6.80 -23.35
C THR A 98 -21.72 6.67 -23.82
N THR A 99 -20.80 6.16 -22.99
CA THR A 99 -19.39 6.01 -23.38
C THR A 99 -18.76 4.68 -22.92
N PRO A 100 -17.77 4.16 -23.68
CA PRO A 100 -16.91 3.06 -23.23
C PRO A 100 -15.78 3.58 -22.32
N LEU A 101 -15.09 2.66 -21.64
CA LEU A 101 -13.92 2.98 -20.82
C LEU A 101 -12.70 3.26 -21.72
N VAL A 102 -12.14 4.47 -21.56
CA VAL A 102 -11.00 4.93 -22.35
C VAL A 102 -9.70 4.85 -21.55
N ARG A 103 -9.66 5.41 -20.34
CA ARG A 103 -8.48 5.36 -19.47
C ARG A 103 -8.83 5.60 -18.00
N PRO A 104 -8.03 5.12 -17.05
CA PRO A 104 -8.19 5.48 -15.66
C PRO A 104 -7.93 6.97 -15.45
N ALA A 105 -8.62 7.55 -14.47
CA ALA A 105 -8.40 8.91 -14.03
C ALA A 105 -7.02 9.05 -13.39
N ALA A 106 -6.37 10.19 -13.62
CA ALA A 106 -5.13 10.48 -12.95
C ALA A 106 -5.39 10.63 -11.44
N LYS A 107 -4.65 9.88 -10.62
CA LYS A 107 -4.63 10.15 -9.19
C LYS A 107 -4.04 11.54 -9.01
N LYS A 108 -4.81 12.49 -8.47
CA LYS A 108 -4.29 13.77 -7.97
C LYS A 108 -3.39 13.45 -6.77
N VAL A 109 -2.15 13.11 -7.07
CA VAL A 109 -1.10 12.89 -6.07
C VAL A 109 -0.55 14.26 -5.71
N GLU A 110 -0.91 14.79 -4.54
CA GLU A 110 -0.27 16.01 -4.07
C GLU A 110 1.19 15.67 -3.73
N LYS A 111 2.13 16.35 -4.37
CA LYS A 111 3.56 16.15 -4.12
C LYS A 111 4.07 17.23 -3.20
N VAL A 112 4.85 16.81 -2.21
CA VAL A 112 5.52 17.71 -1.28
C VAL A 112 7.02 17.47 -1.34
N LYS A 113 7.82 18.53 -1.13
CA LYS A 113 9.26 18.47 -1.04
C LYS A 113 9.67 18.60 0.42
N ALA A 114 10.54 17.70 0.88
CA ALA A 114 11.12 17.80 2.21
C ALA A 114 12.01 19.05 2.34
N LYS A 115 11.73 19.91 3.32
CA LYS A 115 12.52 21.09 3.67
C LYS A 115 13.70 20.74 4.58
N TYR A 116 13.53 19.70 5.39
CA TYR A 116 14.48 19.20 6.37
C TYR A 116 14.57 17.68 6.28
N ASP A 117 15.63 17.12 6.84
CA ASP A 117 15.70 15.69 7.14
C ASP A 117 14.75 15.33 8.30
N PHE A 118 14.19 14.13 8.20
CA PHE A 118 13.37 13.52 9.24
C PHE A 118 13.78 12.05 9.34
N ASP A 119 14.35 11.67 10.47
CA ASP A 119 14.85 10.30 10.71
C ASP A 119 13.74 9.36 11.23
N GLY A 120 12.54 9.91 11.53
CA GLY A 120 11.47 9.21 12.23
C GLY A 120 11.67 9.21 13.75
N SER A 121 10.59 9.07 14.51
CA SER A 121 10.64 8.95 15.97
C SER A 121 10.99 7.53 16.45
N GLY A 122 11.13 6.59 15.50
CA GLY A 122 11.29 5.15 15.75
C GLY A 122 9.98 4.36 15.68
N ASP A 123 8.85 5.03 15.48
CA ASP A 123 7.55 4.42 15.25
C ASP A 123 7.45 3.85 13.83
N ALA A 124 6.84 2.66 13.70
CA ALA A 124 6.70 1.97 12.41
C ALA A 124 5.76 2.68 11.43
N ASP A 125 4.99 3.64 11.93
CA ASP A 125 4.09 4.48 11.14
C ASP A 125 4.77 5.74 10.60
N ASP A 126 5.95 6.14 11.09
CA ASP A 126 6.69 7.32 10.58
C ASP A 126 7.41 7.01 9.26
N LEU A 127 7.41 7.96 8.31
CA LEU A 127 8.18 7.85 7.07
C LEU A 127 9.44 8.71 7.13
N PRO A 128 10.65 8.12 7.27
CA PRO A 128 11.90 8.88 7.20
C PRO A 128 12.13 9.43 5.79
N PHE A 129 12.62 10.66 5.71
CA PHE A 129 12.94 11.33 4.44
C PHE A 129 14.10 12.30 4.59
N ARG A 130 14.79 12.59 3.49
CA ARG A 130 15.89 13.55 3.47
C ARG A 130 15.46 14.89 2.90
N LYS A 131 16.09 15.97 3.37
CA LYS A 131 15.93 17.31 2.78
C LYS A 131 16.08 17.24 1.25
N GLY A 132 15.08 17.78 0.55
CA GLY A 132 15.01 17.84 -0.90
C GLY A 132 14.28 16.65 -1.55
N GLU A 133 13.93 15.61 -0.79
CA GLU A 133 13.19 14.45 -1.28
C GLU A 133 11.74 14.81 -1.63
N VAL A 134 11.23 14.23 -2.72
CA VAL A 134 9.85 14.43 -3.16
C VAL A 134 9.00 13.26 -2.66
N LEU A 135 7.97 13.60 -1.88
CA LEU A 135 7.04 12.66 -1.27
C LEU A 135 5.66 12.86 -1.89
N THR A 136 4.93 11.77 -2.05
CA THR A 136 3.55 11.78 -2.54
C THR A 136 2.61 11.70 -1.35
N VAL A 137 1.85 12.76 -1.08
CA VAL A 137 0.82 12.76 -0.03
C VAL A 137 -0.31 11.82 -0.44
N ILE A 138 -0.59 10.85 0.42
CA ILE A 138 -1.66 9.86 0.28
C ILE A 138 -2.89 10.29 1.06
N SER A 139 -2.70 10.79 2.29
CA SER A 139 -3.80 11.22 3.15
C SER A 139 -3.46 12.41 4.03
N LYS A 140 -4.49 13.21 4.34
CA LYS A 140 -4.43 14.41 5.18
C LYS A 140 -5.51 14.35 6.25
N ASP A 141 -5.64 13.21 6.89
CA ASP A 141 -6.64 13.00 7.94
C ASP A 141 -6.37 13.90 9.16
N GLU A 142 -5.12 14.36 9.35
CA GLU A 142 -4.69 15.22 10.46
C GLU A 142 -4.05 16.54 9.98
N ASP A 143 -4.15 17.58 10.81
CA ASP A 143 -3.62 18.92 10.50
C ASP A 143 -2.09 19.02 10.57
N GLN A 144 -1.45 18.19 11.41
CA GLN A 144 -0.01 18.30 11.71
C GLN A 144 0.83 17.14 11.15
N TRP A 145 0.19 16.03 10.79
CA TRP A 145 0.84 14.83 10.26
C TRP A 145 0.07 14.32 9.04
N TRP A 146 0.76 14.17 7.92
CA TRP A 146 0.16 13.63 6.70
C TRP A 146 0.73 12.27 6.40
N THR A 147 -0.07 11.35 5.87
CA THR A 147 0.45 10.09 5.34
C THR A 147 0.98 10.36 3.95
N ALA A 148 2.26 10.10 3.72
CA ALA A 148 2.90 10.22 2.43
C ALA A 148 3.64 8.94 2.04
N ARG A 149 4.05 8.88 0.77
CA ARG A 149 4.84 7.78 0.21
C ARG A 149 6.07 8.31 -0.52
N ASN A 150 7.22 7.72 -0.25
CA ASN A 150 8.48 8.08 -0.91
C ASN A 150 8.61 7.43 -2.30
N THR A 151 9.69 7.74 -3.01
CA THR A 151 9.98 7.18 -4.33
C THR A 151 10.26 5.67 -4.31
N LEU A 152 10.67 5.13 -3.15
CA LEU A 152 10.89 3.69 -2.91
C LEU A 152 9.58 2.94 -2.64
N GLY A 153 8.44 3.64 -2.54
CA GLY A 153 7.13 3.05 -2.29
C GLY A 153 6.79 2.85 -0.80
N HIS A 154 7.67 3.23 0.12
CA HIS A 154 7.39 3.20 1.56
C HIS A 154 6.38 4.29 1.90
N THR A 155 5.38 3.93 2.69
CA THR A 155 4.31 4.83 3.13
C THR A 155 4.39 5.01 4.63
N GLY A 156 4.15 6.22 5.12
CA GLY A 156 4.10 6.55 6.54
C GLY A 156 3.80 8.02 6.77
N SER A 157 3.72 8.40 8.03
CA SER A 157 3.39 9.73 8.51
C SER A 157 4.58 10.66 8.42
N ILE A 158 4.33 11.88 7.95
CA ILE A 158 5.30 12.94 7.77
C ILE A 158 4.80 14.21 8.47
N PRO A 159 5.66 14.93 9.20
CA PRO A 159 5.27 16.19 9.82
C PRO A 159 5.10 17.27 8.76
N VAL A 160 3.92 17.88 8.71
CA VAL A 160 3.59 19.00 7.80
C VAL A 160 4.63 20.14 7.83
N PRO A 161 5.16 20.61 8.99
CA PRO A 161 6.14 21.69 8.99
C PRO A 161 7.48 21.34 8.31
N TYR A 162 7.75 20.06 8.06
CA TYR A 162 9.00 19.59 7.45
C TYR A 162 8.91 19.47 5.94
N VAL A 163 7.73 19.71 5.36
CA VAL A 163 7.47 19.55 3.94
C VAL A 163 6.84 20.81 3.35
N GLU A 164 7.10 21.05 2.08
CA GLU A 164 6.56 22.17 1.32
C GLU A 164 5.79 21.63 0.12
N LYS A 165 4.60 22.19 -0.16
CA LYS A 165 3.85 21.78 -1.35
C LYS A 165 4.62 22.18 -2.61
N ILE A 166 4.74 21.24 -3.54
CA ILE A 166 5.25 21.53 -4.88
C ILE A 166 4.03 21.89 -5.71
N ASP A 167 3.75 23.19 -5.85
CA ASP A 167 2.82 23.66 -6.86
C ASP A 167 3.51 23.56 -8.22
N ASP A 168 2.96 22.74 -9.12
CA ASP A 168 3.41 22.52 -10.51
C ASP A 168 3.34 23.80 -11.40
N ALA A 169 3.16 24.98 -10.81
CA ALA A 169 2.90 26.24 -11.51
C ALA A 169 3.85 27.41 -11.19
N GLN A 170 4.98 27.20 -10.48
CA GLN A 170 5.92 28.31 -10.20
C GLN A 170 7.35 28.07 -10.70
N LEU A 171 7.54 28.30 -12.00
CA LEU A 171 8.73 28.97 -12.53
C LEU A 171 8.21 30.25 -13.22
N PRO A 172 8.71 31.43 -12.81
CA PRO A 172 10.01 31.84 -13.33
C PRO A 172 10.94 32.52 -12.31
N ASN A 173 12.24 32.36 -12.61
CA ASN A 173 13.37 33.28 -12.41
C ASN A 173 13.14 34.55 -11.57
N ASP A 174 13.85 34.68 -10.45
CA ASP A 174 14.68 35.87 -10.20
C ASP A 174 15.74 35.61 -9.14
N GLY A 175 16.98 35.88 -9.49
CA GLY A 175 18.14 35.71 -8.62
C GLY A 175 18.27 36.87 -7.65
N HIS A 176 18.16 36.60 -6.35
CA HIS A 176 18.76 37.42 -5.31
C HIS A 176 19.36 36.51 -4.23
N GLY A 177 20.68 36.58 -4.10
CA GLY A 177 21.44 35.89 -3.04
C GLY A 177 21.41 36.62 -1.71
N TRP A 178 22.09 35.97 -0.73
CA TRP A 178 22.42 36.39 0.64
C TRP A 178 21.32 36.12 1.71
N ASN A 179 21.58 35.63 2.92
CA ASN A 179 22.79 35.10 3.60
C ASN A 179 22.39 34.44 4.95
N GLY A 180 23.08 33.37 5.34
CA GLY A 180 23.34 33.07 6.76
C GLY A 180 22.36 32.19 7.54
N PRO A 181 22.82 31.57 8.65
CA PRO A 181 22.53 30.18 8.98
C PRO A 181 21.45 30.04 10.07
N ALA A 182 20.68 28.96 10.03
CA ALA A 182 19.94 28.53 11.20
C ALA A 182 19.77 27.01 11.19
N SER A 183 20.45 26.38 12.15
CA SER A 183 20.18 25.06 12.68
C SER A 183 18.67 24.84 12.88
N PRO A 184 18.18 23.59 12.84
CA PRO A 184 16.81 23.30 13.26
C PRO A 184 16.59 23.83 14.69
N PRO A 185 15.38 24.28 15.07
CA PRO A 185 15.10 24.56 16.47
C PRO A 185 15.28 23.26 17.27
N PRO A 186 15.93 23.29 18.44
CA PRO A 186 15.83 22.18 19.38
C PRO A 186 14.43 22.24 19.98
N MET A 187 13.48 21.48 19.42
CA MET A 187 12.15 21.38 20.01
C MET A 187 12.08 20.06 20.79
N GLY A 188 12.28 20.17 22.10
CA GLY A 188 11.98 19.08 23.03
C GLY A 188 10.50 18.72 22.96
N SER A 189 10.21 17.43 23.07
CA SER A 189 8.89 16.79 23.28
C SER A 189 7.76 17.21 22.32
N PRO A 190 7.18 16.28 21.53
CA PRO A 190 5.98 16.60 20.76
C PRO A 190 4.81 16.95 21.68
N PRO A 191 3.88 17.82 21.24
CA PRO A 191 2.65 18.09 21.96
C PRO A 191 1.77 16.83 22.00
N VAL A 192 1.06 16.71 23.12
CA VAL A 192 0.20 15.60 23.51
C VAL A 192 -0.85 15.29 22.42
N ALA A 193 -0.97 14.01 22.08
CA ALA A 193 -2.00 13.43 21.21
C ALA A 193 -3.44 13.79 21.66
N PRO A 194 -4.44 13.79 20.75
CA PRO A 194 -5.84 14.02 21.13
C PRO A 194 -6.36 12.87 22.02
N PRO A 195 -7.34 13.13 22.91
CA PRO A 195 -7.78 12.14 23.88
C PRO A 195 -8.72 11.12 23.23
N ALA A 196 -8.27 9.87 23.08
CA ALA A 196 -9.15 8.74 22.82
C ALA A 196 -9.84 8.32 24.12
N ALA A 197 -11.17 8.20 24.05
CA ALA A 197 -12.04 7.86 25.15
C ALA A 197 -11.69 6.51 25.81
N ARG A 198 -11.73 6.53 27.15
CA ARG A 198 -11.63 5.36 28.04
C ARG A 198 -12.71 4.32 27.71
N ASN A 199 -12.34 3.04 27.72
CA ASN A 199 -13.01 2.02 28.54
C ASN A 199 -12.24 0.68 28.61
N ALA A 200 -11.81 0.37 29.84
CA ALA A 200 -11.77 -0.93 30.53
C ALA A 200 -10.87 -2.11 30.07
N PRO A 201 -10.37 -2.91 31.04
CA PRO A 201 -9.18 -3.74 30.89
C PRO A 201 -9.49 -5.20 30.56
N GLY A 202 -8.64 -5.80 29.73
CA GLY A 202 -8.57 -7.23 29.53
C GLY A 202 -7.20 -7.55 28.97
N ASP A 203 -6.36 -8.17 29.80
CA ASP A 203 -4.99 -8.56 29.53
C ASP A 203 -4.77 -9.16 28.13
N PRO A 204 -3.75 -8.69 27.38
CA PRO A 204 -3.12 -9.55 26.40
C PRO A 204 -1.60 -9.58 26.59
N ILE A 205 -1.15 -10.78 26.92
CA ILE A 205 0.01 -11.49 26.38
C ILE A 205 1.12 -10.60 25.80
N LYS A 206 2.22 -10.59 26.54
CA LYS A 206 3.56 -10.12 26.14
C LYS A 206 3.99 -10.76 24.81
N TYR A 207 3.97 -10.00 23.73
CA TYR A 207 4.78 -10.29 22.54
C TYR A 207 6.00 -9.36 22.54
N ASN A 208 7.01 -9.78 23.27
CA ASN A 208 8.36 -9.27 23.13
C ASN A 208 9.11 -10.17 22.14
N THR A 209 9.38 -9.74 20.90
CA THR A 209 10.63 -10.00 20.13
C THR A 209 10.58 -9.44 18.69
N PRO A 210 11.73 -9.17 18.03
CA PRO A 210 12.00 -7.93 17.33
C PRO A 210 12.06 -8.06 15.80
N SER A 211 12.10 -6.90 15.14
CA SER A 211 12.71 -6.60 13.84
C SER A 211 13.58 -7.71 13.24
N ASN A 212 13.05 -8.44 12.26
CA ASN A 212 13.75 -9.53 11.56
C ASN A 212 13.93 -9.28 10.05
N VAL A 213 13.80 -8.02 9.61
CA VAL A 213 13.91 -7.62 8.20
C VAL A 213 15.33 -7.16 7.82
N GLN A 214 16.24 -6.97 8.79
CA GLN A 214 17.62 -6.52 8.58
C GLN A 214 18.65 -7.65 8.88
N ARG A 215 18.49 -8.85 8.31
CA ARG A 215 19.53 -9.91 8.41
C ARG A 215 20.24 -10.14 7.07
N LYS A 216 21.57 -10.33 7.10
CA LYS A 216 22.37 -10.72 5.93
C LYS A 216 21.97 -12.13 5.49
N LEU A 217 21.52 -12.27 4.24
CA LEU A 217 21.24 -13.57 3.61
C LEU A 217 22.51 -14.12 2.93
N PRO A 218 22.73 -15.45 2.87
CA PRO A 218 21.87 -16.50 3.39
C PRO A 218 21.95 -16.64 4.92
N ALA A 219 20.82 -16.82 5.58
CA ALA A 219 20.73 -16.96 7.03
C ALA A 219 19.90 -18.19 7.44
N ARG A 220 20.25 -18.83 8.56
CA ARG A 220 19.56 -20.03 9.04
C ARG A 220 18.37 -19.65 9.90
N ALA A 221 17.23 -20.31 9.69
CA ALA A 221 16.02 -20.14 10.48
C ALA A 221 15.48 -21.49 10.94
N ARG A 222 14.98 -21.57 12.17
CA ARG A 222 14.21 -22.72 12.65
C ARG A 222 12.75 -22.57 12.26
N VAL A 223 12.15 -23.66 11.82
CA VAL A 223 10.71 -23.74 11.60
C VAL A 223 10.00 -23.80 12.94
N LYS A 224 9.17 -22.79 13.24
CA LYS A 224 8.31 -22.77 14.43
C LYS A 224 6.88 -23.25 14.14
N GLN A 225 6.48 -23.28 12.87
CA GLN A 225 5.15 -23.71 12.45
C GLN A 225 5.23 -24.66 11.25
N ALA A 226 4.70 -25.88 11.40
CA ALA A 226 4.67 -26.86 10.31
C ALA A 226 3.72 -26.42 9.19
N ARG A 227 4.10 -26.73 7.95
CA ARG A 227 3.29 -26.48 6.76
C ARG A 227 3.51 -27.61 5.76
N VAL A 228 2.43 -28.24 5.33
CA VAL A 228 2.46 -29.22 4.23
C VAL A 228 2.10 -28.49 2.92
N PRO A 229 2.93 -28.56 1.87
CA PRO A 229 2.62 -27.99 0.57
C PRO A 229 1.39 -28.68 -0.02
N ASN A 230 0.61 -27.94 -0.79
CA ASN A 230 -0.48 -28.55 -1.56
C ASN A 230 0.12 -29.49 -2.62
N ALA A 231 -0.52 -30.63 -2.92
CA ALA A 231 0.05 -31.69 -3.76
C ALA A 231 0.39 -31.24 -5.21
N TYR A 232 -0.19 -30.12 -5.65
CA TYR A 232 0.03 -29.51 -6.96
C TYR A 232 1.10 -28.40 -6.95
N ASP A 233 1.54 -27.94 -5.77
CA ASP A 233 2.57 -26.91 -5.63
C ASP A 233 3.95 -27.54 -5.50
N LYS A 234 4.66 -27.63 -6.63
CA LYS A 234 6.03 -28.17 -6.69
C LYS A 234 7.09 -27.19 -6.20
N THR A 235 6.72 -25.97 -5.84
CA THR A 235 7.62 -24.85 -5.52
C THR A 235 7.57 -24.41 -4.06
N ALA A 236 6.57 -24.88 -3.30
CA ALA A 236 6.43 -24.64 -1.88
C ALA A 236 7.21 -25.68 -1.06
N LEU A 237 7.92 -25.22 -0.03
CA LEU A 237 8.66 -26.13 0.86
C LEU A 237 7.76 -26.73 1.94
N LYS A 238 7.93 -28.03 2.16
CA LYS A 238 7.36 -28.71 3.33
C LYS A 238 8.16 -28.32 4.55
N LEU A 239 7.49 -27.73 5.53
CA LEU A 239 8.08 -27.31 6.79
C LEU A 239 7.59 -28.23 7.91
N GLU A 240 8.50 -28.73 8.73
CA GLU A 240 8.18 -29.48 9.95
C GLU A 240 8.75 -28.71 11.16
N ILE A 241 8.00 -28.62 12.26
CA ILE A 241 8.44 -27.87 13.44
C ILE A 241 9.78 -28.44 13.91
N GLY A 242 10.77 -27.56 14.09
CA GLY A 242 12.14 -27.92 14.47
C GLY A 242 13.11 -28.09 13.30
N ASP A 243 12.65 -28.10 12.05
CA ASP A 243 13.55 -28.13 10.88
C ASP A 243 14.34 -26.81 10.76
N ILE A 244 15.60 -26.91 10.30
CA ILE A 244 16.46 -25.75 10.05
C ILE A 244 16.52 -25.48 8.55
N ILE A 245 15.96 -24.34 8.14
CA ILE A 245 15.91 -23.87 6.76
C ILE A 245 16.93 -22.76 6.52
N THR A 246 17.63 -22.80 5.39
CA THR A 246 18.52 -21.71 4.99
C THR A 246 17.73 -20.72 4.14
N VAL A 247 17.41 -19.56 4.70
CA VAL A 247 16.73 -18.48 3.98
C VAL A 247 17.73 -17.82 3.03
N THR A 248 17.45 -17.88 1.74
CA THR A 248 18.30 -17.32 0.68
C THR A 248 17.77 -15.97 0.17
N LYS A 249 16.45 -15.75 0.23
CA LYS A 249 15.81 -14.52 -0.28
C LYS A 249 14.61 -14.13 0.57
N THR A 250 14.55 -12.87 0.98
CA THR A 250 13.39 -12.28 1.68
C THR A 250 12.63 -11.38 0.73
N ASN A 251 11.35 -11.67 0.48
CA ASN A 251 10.47 -10.79 -0.30
C ASN A 251 9.55 -10.01 0.65
N ILE A 252 9.30 -8.74 0.29
CA ILE A 252 8.48 -7.80 1.08
C ILE A 252 6.98 -8.13 1.06
N ASN A 253 6.55 -9.06 0.20
CA ASN A 253 5.18 -9.58 0.14
C ASN A 253 4.89 -10.64 1.22
N GLY A 254 5.84 -10.93 2.11
CA GLY A 254 5.69 -11.91 3.20
C GLY A 254 5.99 -13.37 2.82
N GLN A 255 6.47 -13.62 1.60
CA GLN A 255 6.81 -14.95 1.10
C GLN A 255 8.32 -15.06 0.86
N TRP A 256 9.03 -15.73 1.75
CA TRP A 256 10.47 -15.92 1.69
C TRP A 256 10.84 -17.17 0.90
N GLU A 257 12.06 -17.19 0.36
CA GLU A 257 12.63 -18.33 -0.33
C GLU A 257 13.84 -18.85 0.46
N GLY A 258 14.00 -20.15 0.44
CA GLY A 258 15.10 -20.80 1.11
C GLY A 258 15.24 -22.25 0.69
N GLU A 259 16.23 -22.90 1.27
CA GLU A 259 16.57 -24.29 0.98
C GLU A 259 16.45 -25.12 2.26
N LEU A 260 15.71 -26.22 2.17
CA LEU A 260 15.54 -27.20 3.25
C LEU A 260 15.74 -28.61 2.70
N LYS A 261 16.64 -29.39 3.31
CA LYS A 261 16.92 -30.79 2.95
C LYS A 261 17.21 -30.97 1.43
N GLY A 262 17.91 -30.00 0.82
CA GLY A 262 18.29 -30.02 -0.60
C GLY A 262 17.16 -29.65 -1.58
N ARG A 263 16.00 -29.19 -1.09
CA ARG A 263 14.95 -28.59 -1.93
C ARG A 263 14.90 -27.11 -1.68
N VAL A 264 14.84 -26.34 -2.78
CA VAL A 264 14.60 -24.90 -2.76
C VAL A 264 13.12 -24.65 -2.98
N GLY A 265 12.56 -23.69 -2.25
CA GLY A 265 11.21 -23.25 -2.48
C GLY A 265 10.77 -22.14 -1.53
N HIS A 266 9.50 -21.77 -1.66
CA HIS A 266 8.97 -20.61 -0.97
C HIS A 266 8.19 -21.02 0.29
N PHE A 267 8.21 -20.14 1.30
CA PHE A 267 7.49 -20.31 2.55
C PHE A 267 7.17 -18.95 3.21
N PRO A 268 6.18 -18.86 4.10
CA PRO A 268 5.81 -17.61 4.74
C PRO A 268 6.81 -17.28 5.85
N PHE A 269 7.20 -16.02 5.96
CA PHE A 269 8.15 -15.59 7.00
C PHE A 269 7.63 -15.85 8.43
N THR A 270 6.32 -15.89 8.61
CA THR A 270 5.66 -16.12 9.90
C THR A 270 5.89 -17.53 10.46
N HIS A 271 6.26 -18.50 9.62
CA HIS A 271 6.41 -19.91 10.02
C HIS A 271 7.83 -20.25 10.48
N VAL A 272 8.77 -19.33 10.34
CA VAL A 272 10.18 -19.53 10.66
C VAL A 272 10.69 -18.42 11.58
N GLU A 273 11.78 -18.71 12.27
CA GLU A 273 12.45 -17.78 13.17
C GLU A 273 13.95 -17.90 12.96
N PHE A 274 14.63 -16.79 12.65
CA PHE A 274 16.06 -16.83 12.42
C PHE A 274 16.83 -17.17 13.70
N ILE A 275 17.81 -18.06 13.56
CA ILE A 275 18.72 -18.43 14.65
C ILE A 275 19.99 -17.62 14.41
N ASP A 276 20.36 -16.75 15.35
CA ASP A 276 21.69 -16.14 15.34
C ASP A 276 22.71 -17.21 15.73
N SER A 277 23.68 -17.43 14.86
CA SER A 277 24.79 -18.35 15.12
C SER A 277 25.83 -17.67 15.99
N GLU A 278 25.49 -17.32 17.23
CA GLU A 278 26.45 -17.00 18.29
C GLU A 278 25.89 -17.49 19.64
N ASN A 279 25.98 -18.80 19.87
CA ASN A 279 26.33 -19.32 21.19
C ASN A 279 27.02 -20.69 21.01
N PRO A 280 28.35 -20.79 21.21
CA PRO A 280 29.08 -22.05 21.20
C PRO A 280 29.09 -22.80 22.54
N ASP A 281 28.15 -22.53 23.46
CA ASP A 281 28.06 -23.23 24.74
C ASP A 281 26.59 -23.53 25.07
N ASP A 282 26.16 -24.74 24.73
CA ASP A 282 25.16 -25.54 25.47
C ASP A 282 25.24 -26.97 24.90
N ASP A 283 26.43 -27.55 25.06
CA ASP A 283 26.57 -29.00 25.21
C ASP A 283 26.64 -29.27 26.72
N GLU A 284 25.97 -30.34 27.14
CA GLU A 284 26.02 -30.95 28.46
C GLU A 284 25.05 -30.42 29.54
N SER A 285 23.83 -30.99 29.58
CA SER A 285 23.40 -31.95 30.63
C SER A 285 21.96 -32.44 30.43
#